data_AF-A9P2R4-F1
#
_entry.id   AF-A9P2R4-F1
#
_cell.length_a   1.000
_cell.length_b   1.000
_cell.length_c   1.000
_cell.angle_alpha   90.00
_cell.angle_beta   90.00
_cell.angle_gamma   90.00
#
_symmetry.space_group_name_H-M   'P 1'
#
loop_
_entity.id
_entity.type
_entity.pdbx_description
1 polymer ?
#
loop_
_entity_poly.entity_id
_entity_poly.type
_entity_poly.pdbx_seq_one_letter_code
_entity_poly.pdbx_strand_id
1 'polypeptide(L)' 'FARSDLTVDAIRASCLQYLKVTDKDADRLSAFFSRNTYISGKYADEDSFSKLDTHIQSL' A
#
# COMPACT_ATOMS: atom_id res chain seq x y z
N PHE A 1 -2.80 -2.70 -4.60
CA PHE A 1 -4.02 -3.23 -5.22
C PHE A 1 -4.00 -4.75 -5.14
N ALA A 2 -4.96 -5.35 -4.44
CA ALA A 2 -5.21 -6.79 -4.47
C ALA A 2 -6.65 -7.09 -4.01
N ARG A 3 -7.05 -8.37 -4.06
CA ARG A 3 -8.42 -8.80 -3.67
C ARG A 3 -8.70 -8.61 -2.18
N SER A 4 -7.69 -8.76 -1.33
CA SER A 4 -7.85 -8.68 0.13
C SER A 4 -8.16 -7.25 0.54
N ASP A 5 -9.10 -7.10 1.46
CA ASP A 5 -9.37 -5.81 2.08
C ASP A 5 -8.35 -5.55 3.19
N LEU A 6 -7.37 -4.69 2.91
CA LEU A 6 -6.20 -4.44 3.76
C LEU A 6 -5.95 -2.94 3.88
N THR A 7 -5.29 -2.55 4.97
CA THR A 7 -4.75 -1.21 5.16
C THR A 7 -3.24 -1.18 4.86
N VAL A 8 -2.69 0.01 4.61
CA VAL A 8 -1.23 0.20 4.49
C VAL A 8 -0.50 -0.23 5.77
N ASP A 9 -1.12 -0.04 6.95
CA ASP A 9 -0.56 -0.50 8.22
C ASP A 9 -0.47 -2.03 8.33
N ALA A 10 -1.50 -2.74 7.87
CA ALA A 10 -1.49 -4.20 7.83
C ALA A 10 -0.39 -4.73 6.87
N ILE A 11 -0.22 -4.07 5.73
CA ILE A 11 0.84 -4.38 4.76
C ILE A 11 2.22 -4.11 5.38
N ARG A 12 2.40 -2.93 6.01
CA ARG A 12 3.62 -2.54 6.71
C ARG A 12 3.99 -3.59 7.75
N ALA A 13 3.07 -3.98 8.62
CA ALA A 13 3.33 -4.99 9.65
C ALA A 13 3.76 -6.33 9.04
N SER A 14 3.14 -6.75 7.93
CA SER A 14 3.43 -8.02 7.27
C SER A 14 4.82 -8.04 6.63
N CYS A 15 5.25 -6.92 6.03
CA CYS A 15 6.53 -6.88 5.30
C CYS A 15 7.72 -6.40 6.15
N LEU A 16 7.49 -5.74 7.30
CA LEU A 16 8.52 -5.04 8.08
C LEU A 16 9.74 -5.92 8.41
N GLN A 17 9.50 -7.18 8.79
CA GLN A 17 10.56 -8.14 9.13
C GLN A 17 11.53 -8.42 7.97
N TYR A 18 11.10 -8.21 6.72
CA TYR A 18 11.90 -8.46 5.52
C TYR A 18 12.64 -7.21 5.02
N LEU A 19 12.30 -6.02 5.54
CA LEU A 19 12.89 -4.75 5.11
C LEU A 19 14.31 -4.52 5.68
N LYS A 20 14.72 -5.30 6.70
CA LYS A 20 16.05 -5.22 7.34
C LYS A 20 16.43 -3.80 7.80
N VAL A 21 15.42 -3.02 8.17
CA VAL A 21 15.58 -1.65 8.67
C VAL A 21 16.05 -1.65 10.12
N THR A 22 16.78 -0.60 10.49
CA THR A 22 17.22 -0.35 11.86
C THR A 22 16.54 0.91 12.41
N ASP A 23 16.71 1.20 13.70
CA ASP A 23 16.17 2.43 14.30
C ASP A 23 16.68 3.71 13.61
N LYS A 24 17.87 3.65 12.99
CA LYS A 24 18.44 4.76 12.21
C LYS A 24 17.64 5.08 10.95
N ASP A 25 16.80 4.15 10.50
CA ASP A 25 15.99 4.29 9.30
C ASP A 25 14.55 4.72 9.59
N ALA A 26 14.20 4.99 10.86
CA ALA A 26 12.82 5.27 11.27
C ALA A 26 12.15 6.38 10.44
N ASP A 27 12.84 7.50 10.24
CA ASP A 27 12.31 8.63 9.46
C ASP A 27 12.15 8.27 7.97
N ARG A 28 13.11 7.53 7.41
CA ARG A 28 13.05 7.07 6.01
C ARG A 28 11.93 6.07 5.80
N LEU A 29 11.73 5.16 6.76
CA LEU A 29 10.65 4.18 6.76
C LEU A 29 9.28 4.87 6.87
N SER A 30 9.17 5.88 7.73
CA SER A 30 7.97 6.71 7.86
C SER A 30 7.67 7.43 6.54
N ALA A 31 8.67 8.10 5.96
CA ALA A 31 8.54 8.78 4.67
C ALA A 31 8.19 7.81 3.52
N PHE A 32 8.76 6.60 3.53
CA PHE A 32 8.41 5.55 2.56
C PHE A 32 6.92 5.20 2.64
N PHE A 33 6.43 4.81 3.81
CA PHE A 33 5.03 4.40 3.97
C PHE A 33 4.04 5.56 3.81
N SER A 34 4.44 6.80 4.08
CA SER A 34 3.60 7.99 3.80
C SER A 34 3.25 8.16 2.32
N ARG A 35 4.06 7.60 1.42
CA ARG A 35 3.85 7.61 -0.04
C ARG A 35 3.09 6.39 -0.54
N ASN A 36 2.87 5.39 0.31
CA ASN A 36 2.21 4.15 -0.08
C ASN A 36 0.71 4.29 0.14
N THR A 37 -0.07 3.89 -0.85
CA THR A 37 -1.53 3.81 -0.74
C THR A 37 -1.99 2.43 -1.19
N TYR A 38 -3.15 2.00 -0.71
CA TYR A 38 -3.71 0.71 -1.05
C TYR A 38 -5.21 0.84 -1.25
N ILE A 39 -5.70 0.22 -2.32
CA ILE A 39 -7.12 -0.02 -2.54
C ILE A 39 -7.31 -1.51 -2.85
N SER A 40 -8.40 -2.08 -2.36
CA SER A 40 -8.81 -3.45 -2.67
C SER A 40 -9.65 -3.49 -3.94
N GLY A 41 -9.55 -4.60 -4.70
CA GLY A 41 -10.28 -4.77 -5.96
C GLY A 41 -10.12 -6.17 -6.56
N LYS A 42 -11.06 -6.57 -7.42
CA LYS A 42 -11.05 -7.88 -8.10
C LYS A 42 -10.39 -7.75 -9.47
N TYR A 43 -9.59 -8.75 -9.85
CA TYR A 43 -8.84 -8.72 -11.11
C TYR A 43 -9.69 -8.95 -12.37
N ALA A 44 -10.94 -9.40 -12.22
CA ALA A 44 -11.86 -9.69 -13.32
C ALA A 44 -13.08 -8.75 -13.30
N ASP A 45 -12.93 -7.58 -12.68
CA ASP A 45 -14.00 -6.60 -12.47
C ASP A 45 -13.54 -5.23 -12.96
N GLU A 46 -14.19 -4.72 -14.00
CA GLU A 46 -13.84 -3.44 -14.63
C GLU A 46 -13.93 -2.27 -13.63
N ASP A 47 -14.99 -2.24 -12.82
CA ASP A 47 -15.20 -1.21 -11.79
C ASP A 47 -14.04 -1.12 -10.79
N SER A 48 -13.41 -2.27 -10.48
CA SER A 48 -12.23 -2.31 -9.61
C SER A 48 -11.04 -1.58 -10.25
N PHE A 49 -10.88 -1.63 -11.57
CA PHE A 49 -9.84 -0.90 -12.29
C PHE A 49 -10.19 0.57 -12.50
N SER A 50 -11.46 0.92 -12.75
CA SER A 50 -11.89 2.33 -12.82
C SER A 50 -11.64 3.06 -11.49
N LYS A 51 -11.89 2.39 -10.36
CA LYS A 51 -11.53 2.90 -9.02
C LYS A 51 -10.02 3.05 -8.84
N LEU A 52 -9.24 2.10 -9.36
CA LEU A 52 -7.77 2.17 -9.34
C LEU A 52 -7.24 3.36 -10.13
N ASP A 53 -7.74 3.58 -11.33
CA ASP A 53 -7.35 4.73 -12.14
C ASP A 53 -7.71 6.05 -11.45
N THR A 54 -8.95 6.17 -10.98
CA THR A 54 -9.40 7.37 -10.24
C THR A 54 -8.51 7.65 -9.03
N HIS A 55 -8.16 6.61 -8.26
CA HIS A 55 -7.25 6.73 -7.12
C HIS A 55 -5.86 7.22 -7.55
N ILE A 56 -5.25 6.62 -8.59
CA ILE A 56 -3.93 7.01 -9.10
C ILE A 56 -3.92 8.47 -9.57
N GLN A 57 -4.97 8.93 -10.24
CA GLN A 57 -5.08 10.32 -10.72
C GLN A 57 -5.22 11.35 -9.58
N SER A 58 -5.56 10.91 -8.37
CA SER A 58 -5.75 11.79 -7.20
C SER A 58 -4.53 11.92 -6.28
N LEU A 59 -3.45 11.16 -6.56
CA LEU A 59 -2.20 11.18 -5.80
C LEU A 59 -1.30 12.35 -6.19
#